data_AF-A0A6V7PMX0-F1
#
_entry.id   AF-A0A6V7PMX0-F1
#
_cell.length_a   1.000
_cell.length_b   1.000
_cell.length_c   1.000
_cell.angle_alpha   90.00
_cell.angle_beta   90.00
_cell.angle_gamma   90.00
#
_symmetry.space_group_name_H-M   'P 1'
#
loop_
_entity.id
_entity.type
_entity.pdbx_description
1 polymer ?
#
loop_
_entity_poly.entity_id
_entity_poly.type
_entity_poly.pdbx_seq_one_letter_code
_entity_poly.pdbx_strand_id
1 'polypeptide(L)'
;MMGDKNLADPKPVDGALSMILVRLAVDEPKCTCLAHFCTRRDTVLYRVRLLQNRLNVDPMNEKKWVPGMGAIHESLNKKCFPLCSMHASDLLLGRMSLQDIDCTSFVNVEENSLVPILS
;
A
#
# COMPACT_ATOMS: atom_id res chain seq x y z
N MET A 1 -31.25 -2.38 20.30
CA MET A 1 -30.30 -3.50 20.45
C MET A 1 -29.24 -3.33 19.37
N MET A 2 -28.05 -2.85 19.76
CA MET A 2 -26.88 -2.87 18.88
C MET A 2 -26.30 -4.28 19.02
N GLY A 3 -26.38 -5.05 17.94
CA GLY A 3 -25.84 -6.41 17.90
C GLY A 3 -24.37 -6.43 18.31
N ASP A 4 -23.95 -7.53 18.90
CA ASP A 4 -22.58 -7.75 19.33
C ASP A 4 -21.59 -7.29 18.26
N LYS A 5 -20.53 -6.59 18.68
CA LYS A 5 -19.42 -6.09 17.85
C LYS A 5 -18.58 -7.22 17.22
N ASN A 6 -19.16 -8.40 17.03
CA ASN A 6 -18.56 -9.63 16.52
C ASN A 6 -18.71 -9.79 15.00
N LEU A 7 -19.28 -8.78 14.31
CA LEU A 7 -19.33 -8.72 12.85
C LEU A 7 -18.24 -7.81 12.28
N ALA A 8 -17.08 -7.73 12.93
CA ALA A 8 -15.91 -7.24 12.23
C ALA A 8 -15.47 -8.37 11.29
N ASP A 9 -15.59 -8.16 9.98
CA ASP A 9 -14.89 -9.02 9.03
C ASP A 9 -13.44 -9.13 9.53
N PRO A 10 -12.89 -10.35 9.64
CA PRO A 10 -11.49 -10.50 10.03
C PRO A 10 -10.71 -9.63 9.05
N LYS A 11 -10.12 -8.54 9.55
CA LYS A 11 -9.27 -7.68 8.72
C LYS A 11 -8.26 -8.63 8.13
N PRO A 12 -8.31 -8.91 6.81
CA PRO A 12 -7.30 -9.74 6.21
C PRO A 12 -5.98 -9.11 6.61
N VAL A 13 -4.99 -9.91 6.95
CA VAL A 13 -3.63 -9.41 6.87
C VAL A 13 -3.45 -9.17 5.38
N ASP A 14 -3.82 -7.96 4.92
CA ASP A 14 -3.58 -7.49 3.57
C ASP A 14 -2.13 -7.87 3.28
N GLY A 15 -1.84 -8.26 2.05
CA GLY A 15 -0.50 -8.71 1.65
C GLY A 15 0.61 -7.65 1.82
N ALA A 16 0.42 -6.61 2.64
CA ALA A 16 1.39 -5.64 3.09
C ALA A 16 2.69 -6.27 3.58
N LEU A 17 2.66 -7.46 4.21
CA LEU A 17 3.89 -8.21 4.54
C LEU A 17 4.68 -8.63 3.30
N SER A 18 4.01 -8.76 2.17
CA SER A 18 4.58 -8.99 0.84
C SER A 18 4.73 -7.72 0.01
N MET A 19 4.83 -6.55 0.65
CA MET A 19 4.98 -5.25 0.00
C MET A 19 6.06 -4.40 0.70
N ILE A 20 6.70 -3.51 -0.05
CA ILE A 20 7.50 -2.41 0.50
C ILE A 20 7.01 -1.06 -0.04
N LEU A 21 7.13 -0.02 0.79
CA LEU A 21 6.91 1.38 0.41
C LEU A 21 8.26 2.07 0.27
N VAL A 22 8.59 2.48 -0.95
CA VAL A 22 9.82 3.21 -1.25
C VAL A 22 9.50 4.70 -1.31
N ARG A 23 9.99 5.47 -0.34
CA ARG A 23 9.91 6.95 -0.38
C ARG A 23 10.69 7.47 -1.60
N LEU A 24 10.03 8.27 -2.43
CA LEU A 24 10.69 8.92 -3.56
C LEU A 24 11.28 10.26 -3.15
N ALA A 25 12.49 10.57 -3.64
CA ALA A 25 13.18 11.83 -3.43
C ALA A 25 12.90 12.80 -4.60
N VAL A 26 11.62 13.10 -4.83
CA VAL A 26 11.17 14.08 -5.85
C VAL A 26 10.64 15.33 -5.15
N ASP A 27 10.73 16.48 -5.82
CA ASP A 27 10.11 17.73 -5.34
C ASP A 27 8.63 17.45 -5.03
N GLU A 28 8.28 17.50 -3.74
CA GLU A 28 6.99 17.00 -3.26
C GLU A 28 5.86 17.85 -3.86
N PRO A 29 5.05 17.31 -4.79
CA PRO A 29 3.84 18.01 -5.21
C PRO A 29 2.95 18.17 -3.97
N LYS A 30 2.27 19.32 -3.83
CA LYS A 30 1.30 19.56 -2.74
C LYS A 30 0.06 18.67 -2.92
N CYS A 31 0.23 17.38 -2.76
CA CYS A 31 -0.80 16.36 -2.88
C CYS A 31 -1.48 16.13 -1.54
N THR A 32 -2.77 15.88 -1.59
CA THR A 32 -3.54 15.37 -0.44
C THR A 32 -3.19 13.91 -0.20
N CYS A 33 -3.22 13.49 1.06
CA CYS A 33 -3.02 12.10 1.43
C CYS A 33 -4.17 11.26 0.84
N LEU A 34 -3.84 10.13 0.21
CA LEU A 34 -4.84 9.23 -0.38
C LEU A 34 -5.53 8.29 0.61
N ALA A 35 -5.13 8.30 1.89
CA ALA A 35 -5.85 7.56 2.90
C ALA A 35 -7.28 8.12 3.02
N HIS A 36 -8.27 7.23 3.06
CA HIS A 36 -9.66 7.60 3.18
C HIS A 36 -9.87 8.50 4.41
N PHE A 37 -10.68 9.54 4.24
CA PHE A 37 -10.98 10.55 5.27
C PHE A 37 -9.77 11.37 5.76
N CYS A 38 -8.63 11.37 5.05
CA CYS A 38 -7.51 12.25 5.34
C CYS A 38 -7.55 13.53 4.50
N THR A 39 -7.34 14.68 5.14
CA THR A 39 -7.27 15.99 4.48
C THR A 39 -5.88 16.63 4.51
N ARG A 40 -4.89 15.90 5.04
CA ARG A 40 -3.50 16.37 5.16
C ARG A 40 -2.87 16.55 3.79
N ARG A 41 -2.09 17.64 3.64
CA ARG A 41 -1.34 17.99 2.43
C ARG A 41 0.17 17.89 2.60
N ASP A 42 0.64 17.67 3.82
CA ASP A 42 2.02 17.35 4.13
C ASP A 42 2.27 15.87 3.83
N THR A 43 2.44 15.57 2.55
CA THR A 43 2.56 14.20 2.04
C THR A 43 3.89 13.95 1.36
N VAL A 44 4.31 12.70 1.45
CA VAL A 44 5.47 12.15 0.76
C VAL A 44 4.96 11.17 -0.28
N LEU A 45 5.59 11.15 -1.45
CA LEU A 45 5.25 10.18 -2.48
C LEU A 45 5.98 8.85 -2.23
N TYR A 46 5.21 7.77 -2.05
CA TYR A 46 5.74 6.41 -1.86
C TYR A 46 5.42 5.55 -3.07
N ARG A 47 6.42 4.86 -3.60
CA ARG A 47 6.26 3.83 -4.62
C ARG A 47 6.08 2.46 -3.98
N VAL A 48 5.01 1.77 -4.33
CA VAL A 48 4.77 0.37 -3.97
C VAL A 48 5.69 -0.54 -4.77
N ARG A 49 6.29 -1.52 -4.09
CA ARG A 49 6.85 -2.71 -4.74
C ARG A 49 6.27 -3.95 -4.09
N LEU A 50 5.70 -4.82 -4.93
CA LEU A 50 5.20 -6.11 -4.48
C LEU A 50 6.36 -7.12 -4.45
N LEU A 51 6.47 -7.84 -3.34
CA LEU A 51 7.45 -8.91 -3.10
C LEU A 51 6.84 -10.30 -3.27
N GLN A 52 5.56 -10.40 -3.61
CA GLN A 52 4.81 -11.67 -3.74
C GLN A 52 5.52 -12.69 -4.63
N ASN A 53 6.05 -12.26 -5.79
CA ASN A 53 6.84 -13.12 -6.69
C ASN A 53 8.13 -13.65 -6.03
N ARG A 54 8.76 -12.88 -5.13
CA ARG A 54 9.96 -13.32 -4.39
C ARG A 54 9.62 -14.23 -3.22
N LEU A 55 8.42 -14.07 -2.66
CA LEU A 55 7.91 -14.86 -1.55
C LEU A 55 7.12 -16.10 -2.01
N ASN A 56 7.08 -16.37 -3.32
CA ASN A 56 6.32 -17.45 -3.94
C ASN A 56 4.81 -17.42 -3.59
N VAL A 57 4.28 -16.23 -3.35
CA VAL A 57 2.86 -15.97 -3.16
C VAL A 57 2.26 -15.74 -4.55
N ASP A 58 1.46 -16.69 -5.01
CA ASP A 58 0.77 -16.62 -6.31
C ASP A 58 -0.67 -16.13 -6.08
N PRO A 59 -1.03 -14.89 -6.47
CA PRO A 59 -2.37 -14.34 -6.26
C PRO A 59 -3.51 -15.18 -6.86
N MET A 60 -3.21 -16.07 -7.81
CA MET A 60 -4.19 -16.92 -8.47
C MET A 60 -4.27 -18.33 -7.85
N ASN A 61 -3.43 -18.63 -6.85
CA ASN A 61 -3.33 -19.96 -6.24
C ASN A 61 -3.23 -19.89 -4.71
N GLU A 62 -4.40 -19.72 -4.07
CA GLU A 62 -4.56 -19.64 -2.62
C GLU A 62 -3.99 -20.84 -1.85
N LYS A 63 -3.88 -22.01 -2.49
CA LYS A 63 -3.31 -23.21 -1.85
C LYS A 63 -1.83 -23.09 -1.53
N LYS A 64 -1.12 -22.16 -2.19
CA LYS A 64 0.29 -21.86 -1.92
C LYS A 64 0.47 -20.77 -0.85
N TRP A 65 -0.61 -20.15 -0.40
CA TRP A 65 -0.53 -19.05 0.55
C TRP A 65 -0.26 -19.58 1.95
N VAL A 66 0.45 -18.78 2.75
CA VAL A 66 0.44 -18.97 4.20
C VAL A 66 -1.00 -18.75 4.66
N PRO A 67 -1.62 -19.68 5.42
CA PRO A 67 -2.98 -19.50 5.91
C PRO A 67 -3.15 -18.15 6.61
N GLY A 68 -4.11 -17.34 6.14
CA GLY A 68 -4.36 -15.98 6.66
C GLY A 68 -3.59 -14.85 5.99
N MET A 69 -2.72 -15.13 5.01
CA MET A 69 -2.02 -14.12 4.20
C MET A 69 -2.82 -13.82 2.92
N GLY A 70 -3.14 -12.55 2.68
CA GLY A 70 -3.71 -12.12 1.40
C GLY A 70 -2.65 -11.86 0.32
N ALA A 71 -3.06 -11.99 -0.94
CA ALA A 71 -2.28 -11.49 -2.08
C ALA A 71 -2.72 -10.07 -2.48
N ILE A 72 -1.80 -9.27 -3.01
CA ILE A 72 -2.10 -7.95 -3.58
C ILE A 72 -2.10 -8.07 -5.10
N HIS A 73 -3.09 -7.50 -5.76
CA HIS A 73 -3.16 -7.51 -7.22
C HIS A 73 -1.97 -6.76 -7.85
N GLU A 74 -1.37 -7.34 -8.90
CA GLU A 74 -0.15 -6.84 -9.55
C GLU A 74 -0.30 -5.41 -10.11
N SER A 75 -1.54 -4.95 -10.35
CA SER A 75 -1.81 -3.57 -10.81
C SER A 75 -1.32 -2.48 -9.84
N LEU A 76 -1.11 -2.80 -8.56
CA LEU A 76 -0.55 -1.88 -7.58
C LEU A 76 0.98 -1.84 -7.60
N ASN A 77 1.65 -2.78 -8.27
CA ASN A 77 3.09 -2.76 -8.36
C ASN A 77 3.59 -1.51 -9.09
N LYS A 78 4.64 -0.89 -8.56
CA LYS A 78 5.22 0.39 -9.01
C LYS A 78 4.29 1.60 -8.94
N LYS A 79 3.04 1.48 -8.47
CA LYS A 79 2.15 2.64 -8.27
C LYS A 79 2.68 3.54 -7.16
N CYS A 80 2.41 4.83 -7.29
CA CYS A 80 2.87 5.83 -6.35
C CYS A 80 1.67 6.48 -5.63
N PHE A 81 1.77 6.58 -4.30
CA PHE A 81 0.74 7.15 -3.44
C PHE A 81 1.32 8.29 -2.59
N PRO A 82 0.71 9.48 -2.60
CA PRO A 82 1.00 10.49 -1.60
C PRO A 82 0.37 10.08 -0.26
N LEU A 83 1.20 9.88 0.76
CA LEU A 83 0.78 9.57 2.13
C LEU A 83 1.41 10.55 3.11
N CYS A 84 0.63 10.97 4.12
CA CYS A 84 1.18 11.68 5.26
C CYS A 84 1.97 10.72 6.16
N SER A 85 2.82 11.26 7.04
CA SER A 85 3.67 10.44 7.92
C SER A 85 2.89 9.47 8.81
N MET A 86 1.69 9.85 9.26
CA MET A 86 0.84 8.98 10.08
C MET A 86 0.35 7.75 9.30
N HIS A 87 -0.30 7.96 8.15
CA HIS A 87 -0.84 6.85 7.36
C HIS A 87 0.24 5.97 6.73
N ALA A 88 1.40 6.55 6.36
CA ALA A 88 2.56 5.73 5.97
C ALA A 88 3.01 4.80 7.11
N SER A 89 3.06 5.32 8.35
CA SER A 89 3.42 4.52 9.54
C SER A 89 2.35 3.49 9.88
N ASP A 90 1.07 3.85 9.79
CA ASP A 90 -0.04 2.94 10.07
C ASP A 90 -0.08 1.78 9.07
N LEU A 91 0.23 2.04 7.79
CA LEU A 91 0.29 1.01 6.76
C LEU A 91 1.48 0.06 7.01
N LEU A 92 2.66 0.60 7.37
CA LEU A 92 3.84 -0.21 7.71
C LEU A 92 3.65 -1.05 8.97
N LEU A 93 2.88 -0.54 9.95
CA LEU A 93 2.62 -1.23 11.22
C LEU A 93 1.37 -2.13 11.16
N GLY A 94 0.73 -2.26 9.99
CA GLY A 94 -0.47 -3.07 9.81
C GLY A 94 -1.70 -2.54 10.57
N ARG A 95 -1.69 -1.27 11.01
CA ARG A 95 -2.86 -0.61 11.63
C ARG A 95 -3.90 -0.20 10.60
N MET A 96 -3.46 0.05 9.37
CA MET A 96 -4.32 0.23 8.20
C MET A 96 -3.90 -0.71 7.06
N SER A 97 -4.79 -0.85 6.10
CA SER A 97 -4.70 -1.75 4.95
C SER A 97 -4.69 -0.95 3.64
N LEU A 98 -4.50 -1.59 2.49
CA LEU A 98 -4.61 -0.92 1.20
C LEU A 98 -6.06 -0.52 0.88
N GLN A 99 -7.05 -1.18 1.50
CA GLN A 99 -8.47 -0.82 1.37
C GLN A 99 -8.80 0.53 2.03
N ASP A 100 -7.95 0.98 2.95
CA ASP A 100 -8.07 2.29 3.60
C ASP A 100 -7.45 3.42 2.74
N ILE A 101 -6.98 3.11 1.52
CA ILE A 101 -6.32 4.05 0.59
C ILE A 101 -7.06 4.05 -0.74
N ASP A 102 -7.31 5.25 -1.29
CA ASP A 102 -7.83 5.39 -2.64
C ASP A 102 -6.75 5.01 -3.67
N CYS A 103 -6.68 3.72 -3.99
CA CYS A 103 -5.74 3.16 -4.94
C CYS A 103 -6.08 3.48 -6.41
N THR A 104 -7.19 4.19 -6.68
CA THR A 104 -7.56 4.60 -8.05
C THR A 104 -6.93 5.94 -8.44
N SER A 105 -6.61 6.79 -7.45
CA SER A 105 -6.05 8.13 -7.61
C SER A 105 -4.51 8.18 -7.60
N PHE A 106 -3.84 7.17 -8.16
CA PHE A 106 -2.37 7.09 -8.15
C PHE A 106 -1.70 8.15 -9.05
N VAL A 107 -0.48 8.54 -8.68
CA VAL A 107 0.36 9.44 -9.49
C VAL A 107 1.28 8.59 -10.39
N ASN A 108 1.23 8.82 -11.70
CA ASN A 108 2.23 8.26 -12.61
C ASN A 108 3.49 9.13 -12.56
N VAL A 109 4.54 8.62 -11.90
CA VAL A 109 5.89 9.21 -12.01
C VAL A 109 6.66 8.43 -13.06
N GLU A 110 6.93 9.05 -14.20
CA GLU A 110 7.74 8.46 -15.27
C GLU A 110 9.13 8.05 -14.73
N GLU A 111 9.58 6.83 -15.08
CA GLU A 111 10.85 6.26 -14.59
C GLU A 111 12.08 7.11 -14.97
N ASN A 112 11.98 8.03 -15.95
CA ASN A 112 13.09 8.87 -16.43
C ASN A 112 13.58 9.93 -15.44
N SER A 113 12.86 10.20 -14.35
CA SER A 113 13.29 11.14 -13.31
C SER A 113 14.01 10.50 -12.13
N LEU A 114 14.17 9.17 -12.13
CA LEU A 114 14.87 8.44 -11.08
C LEU A 114 16.22 7.97 -11.59
N VAL A 115 17.25 8.73 -11.24
CA VAL A 115 18.65 8.29 -11.24
C VAL A 115 18.71 6.90 -10.59
N PRO A 116 19.42 5.91 -11.18
CA PRO A 116 19.38 4.54 -10.72
C PRO A 116 20.04 4.45 -9.34
N ILE A 117 19.23 4.36 -8.30
CA ILE A 117 19.68 3.87 -7.01
C ILE A 117 19.19 2.43 -6.93
N LEU A 118 20.15 1.51 -7.11
CA LEU A 118 20.10 0.05 -6.97
C LEU A 118 19.79 -0.74 -8.26
N SER A 119 20.86 -0.98 -9.03
CA SER A 119 21.10 -2.22 -9.76
C SER A 119 21.50 -3.33 -8.79
#